data_AF-A0AA41HBQ5-F1
#
_entry.id   AF-A0AA41HBQ5-F1
#
_cell.length_a   1.000
_cell.length_b   1.000
_cell.length_c   1.000
_cell.angle_alpha   90.00
_cell.angle_beta   90.00
_cell.angle_gamma   90.00
#
_symmetry.space_group_name_H-M   'P 1'
#
loop_
_entity.id
_entity.type
_entity.pdbx_description
1 polymer ?
#
loop_
_entity_poly.entity_id
_entity_poly.type
_entity_poly.pdbx_seq_one_letter_code
_entity_poly.pdbx_strand_id
1 'polypeptide(L)'
;MNVLRTISRAWHSVTRGKNSAVGTFRPEDFYGLQPRSAHAYREQFDVAENFTCAIGASVEPINWIDKTVINDETPSIIEPMLMAAGITDLRQSKAQCLKWSAYLVPHVERAFGIRAILTIGQLWRENDPLFNPTWEQFHRLHEEGFSLEDFGKNGTGFNFHAWITLETGEILDFTLLSSLADAVPKKWGEMAGTVVGGYPEEVIKHHQYVPMVLGLDFAHTLNKRSPVALLAESTHDLPKLPMFVAAVPI
;
A
#
# COMPACT_ATOMS: atom_id res chain seq x y z
N MET A 1 -40.20 7.71 -18.64
CA MET A 1 -39.17 8.61 -18.08
C MET A 1 -37.92 7.79 -17.85
N ASN A 2 -36.96 7.91 -18.78
CA ASN A 2 -35.72 7.12 -18.85
C ASN A 2 -34.56 8.11 -18.84
N VAL A 3 -33.63 8.00 -17.89
CA VAL A 3 -32.30 8.61 -18.00
C VAL A 3 -31.26 7.65 -17.39
N LEU A 4 -30.80 6.73 -18.25
CA LEU A 4 -29.49 6.09 -18.19
C LEU A 4 -28.53 6.93 -19.05
N ARG A 5 -27.43 7.43 -18.47
CA ARG A 5 -26.19 7.99 -19.09
C ARG A 5 -25.36 8.54 -17.91
N THR A 6 -24.17 8.03 -17.57
CA THR A 6 -22.94 8.13 -18.36
C THR A 6 -21.91 7.12 -17.82
N ILE A 7 -21.68 6.03 -18.54
CA ILE A 7 -20.44 5.24 -18.48
C ILE A 7 -20.00 5.11 -19.93
N SER A 8 -19.02 5.91 -20.35
CA SER A 8 -18.35 5.71 -21.65
C SER A 8 -17.06 6.51 -21.76
N ARG A 9 -15.98 5.76 -22.02
CA ARG A 9 -14.74 6.12 -22.74
C ARG A 9 -13.67 6.89 -21.99
N ALA A 10 -12.75 6.10 -21.43
CA ALA A 10 -11.33 6.45 -21.37
C ALA A 10 -10.52 5.19 -21.76
N TRP A 11 -9.90 5.25 -22.94
CA TRP A 11 -8.65 4.58 -23.32
C TRP A 11 -8.64 3.06 -23.62
N HIS A 12 -9.05 2.73 -24.85
CA HIS A 12 -8.34 1.71 -25.63
C HIS A 12 -7.12 2.34 -26.30
N SER A 13 -5.93 2.03 -25.78
CA SER A 13 -4.63 1.85 -26.47
C SER A 13 -3.47 2.35 -25.60
N VAL A 14 -3.05 1.52 -24.65
CA VAL A 14 -1.62 1.43 -24.32
C VAL A 14 -1.08 0.18 -24.99
N THR A 15 -1.31 0.08 -26.30
CA THR A 15 -0.53 -0.80 -27.15
C THR A 15 0.80 -0.11 -27.41
N ARG A 16 1.88 -0.80 -27.03
CA ARG A 16 3.25 -0.62 -27.53
C ARG A 16 3.26 0.06 -28.91
N GLY A 17 3.75 1.28 -28.99
CA GLY A 17 3.87 1.98 -30.27
C GLY A 17 4.19 3.45 -30.09
N LYS A 18 5.32 3.87 -30.68
CA LYS A 18 5.80 5.25 -30.75
C LYS A 18 4.72 6.21 -31.28
N ASN A 19 4.63 7.37 -30.64
CA ASN A 19 4.03 8.62 -31.14
C ASN A 19 2.65 8.56 -31.80
N SER A 20 1.61 8.93 -31.04
CA SER A 20 0.60 9.87 -31.53
C SER A 20 -0.37 10.31 -30.42
N ALA A 21 -0.45 11.63 -30.21
CA ALA A 21 -1.52 12.38 -29.54
C ALA A 21 -1.91 11.92 -28.11
N VAL A 22 -1.01 12.15 -27.15
CA VAL A 22 -1.23 11.91 -25.73
C VAL A 22 -2.03 13.10 -25.15
N GLY A 23 -3.31 12.88 -24.83
CA GLY A 23 -3.94 13.72 -23.80
C GLY A 23 -3.06 13.62 -22.55
N THR A 24 -2.65 14.75 -21.97
CA THR A 24 -1.70 14.75 -20.85
C THR A 24 -2.25 13.88 -19.73
N PHE A 25 -1.62 12.72 -19.48
CA PHE A 25 -1.92 11.90 -18.33
C PHE A 25 -1.71 12.73 -17.07
N ARG A 26 -2.75 12.82 -16.23
CA ARG A 26 -2.78 13.59 -15.00
C ARG A 26 -3.24 12.66 -13.87
N PRO A 27 -2.35 12.22 -12.98
CA PRO A 27 -2.72 11.39 -11.83
C PRO A 27 -3.85 12.00 -10.99
N GLU A 28 -3.96 13.33 -10.97
CA GLU A 28 -4.97 14.10 -10.25
C GLU A 28 -6.40 13.79 -10.73
N ASP A 29 -6.57 13.41 -12.00
CA ASP A 29 -7.86 12.98 -12.56
C ASP A 29 -8.36 11.69 -11.90
N PHE A 30 -7.47 10.95 -11.23
CA PHE A 30 -7.75 9.69 -10.53
C PHE A 30 -7.81 9.85 -9.00
N TYR A 31 -7.58 11.06 -8.48
CA TYR A 31 -7.60 11.29 -7.04
C TYR A 31 -8.99 11.05 -6.44
N GLY A 32 -9.04 10.23 -5.37
CA GLY A 32 -10.29 9.86 -4.71
C GLY A 32 -11.19 8.91 -5.52
N LEU A 33 -10.76 8.47 -6.71
CA LEU A 33 -11.43 7.38 -7.42
C LEU A 33 -11.11 6.07 -6.71
N GLN A 34 -12.16 5.42 -6.22
CA GLN A 34 -12.01 4.19 -5.48
C GLN A 34 -12.26 3.00 -6.43
N PRO A 35 -11.31 2.06 -6.58
CA PRO A 35 -11.56 0.86 -7.37
C PRO A 35 -12.64 0.03 -6.67
N ARG A 36 -13.57 -0.47 -7.49
CA ARG A 36 -14.72 -1.30 -7.05
C ARG A 36 -14.63 -2.74 -7.56
N SER A 37 -13.54 -3.08 -8.23
CA SER A 37 -13.24 -4.41 -8.77
C SER A 37 -11.73 -4.59 -8.95
N ALA A 38 -11.29 -5.84 -9.06
CA ALA A 38 -9.91 -6.19 -9.36
C ALA A 38 -9.40 -5.53 -10.65
N HIS A 39 -10.25 -5.42 -11.68
CA HIS A 39 -9.91 -4.72 -12.92
C HIS A 39 -9.63 -3.23 -12.67
N ALA A 40 -10.54 -2.54 -11.98
CA ALA A 40 -10.36 -1.12 -11.65
C ALA A 40 -9.14 -0.89 -10.74
N TYR A 41 -8.83 -1.86 -9.87
CA TYR A 41 -7.64 -1.82 -9.05
C TYR A 41 -6.35 -1.90 -9.89
N ARG A 42 -6.29 -2.81 -10.87
CA ARG A 42 -5.16 -2.92 -11.81
C ARG A 42 -5.00 -1.63 -12.63
N GLU A 43 -6.09 -1.03 -13.12
CA GLU A 43 -6.03 0.27 -13.82
C GLU A 43 -5.44 1.37 -12.91
N GLN A 44 -5.89 1.43 -11.66
CA GLN A 44 -5.35 2.39 -10.69
C GLN A 44 -3.88 2.10 -10.33
N PHE A 45 -3.48 0.83 -10.33
CA PHE A 45 -2.10 0.42 -10.11
C PHE A 45 -1.21 0.87 -11.27
N ASP A 46 -1.67 0.74 -12.52
CA ASP A 46 -0.95 1.25 -13.70
C ASP A 46 -0.78 2.78 -13.62
N VAL A 47 -1.80 3.51 -13.11
CA VAL A 47 -1.69 4.97 -12.84
C VAL A 47 -0.59 5.23 -11.80
N ALA A 48 -0.58 4.47 -10.70
CA ALA A 48 0.43 4.59 -9.64
C ALA A 48 1.84 4.26 -10.13
N GLU A 49 1.99 3.26 -10.99
CA GLU A 49 3.26 2.88 -11.63
C GLU A 49 3.82 4.02 -12.49
N ASN A 50 2.96 4.59 -13.35
CA ASN A 50 3.33 5.71 -14.20
C ASN A 50 3.74 6.93 -13.37
N PHE A 51 2.99 7.26 -12.32
CA PHE A 51 3.35 8.35 -11.41
C PHE A 51 4.69 8.08 -10.69
N THR A 52 4.87 6.88 -10.13
CA THR A 52 6.09 6.48 -9.44
C THR A 52 7.32 6.65 -10.34
N CYS A 53 7.22 6.19 -11.59
CA CYS A 53 8.27 6.39 -12.60
C CYS A 53 8.49 7.87 -12.92
N ALA A 54 7.40 8.66 -13.06
CA ALA A 54 7.46 10.07 -13.44
C ALA A 54 8.15 10.94 -12.38
N ILE A 55 8.03 10.59 -11.09
CA ILE A 55 8.72 11.28 -10.01
C ILE A 55 10.18 10.82 -9.82
N GLY A 56 10.64 9.86 -10.63
CA GLY A 56 12.03 9.41 -10.67
C GLY A 56 12.35 8.16 -9.83
N ALA A 57 11.35 7.53 -9.20
CA ALA A 57 11.52 6.27 -8.50
C ALA A 57 11.44 5.09 -9.49
N SER A 58 12.24 4.05 -9.24
CA SER A 58 12.26 2.83 -10.05
C SER A 58 11.25 1.81 -9.55
N VAL A 59 10.37 1.37 -10.45
CA VAL A 59 9.51 0.20 -10.27
C VAL A 59 9.58 -0.60 -11.57
N GLU A 60 9.85 -1.90 -11.49
CA GLU A 60 9.82 -2.70 -12.71
C GLU A 60 8.36 -2.89 -13.14
N PRO A 61 8.06 -2.82 -14.45
CA PRO A 61 6.70 -2.97 -14.94
C PRO A 61 6.06 -4.28 -14.47
N ILE A 62 4.82 -4.23 -14.00
CA ILE A 62 4.09 -5.45 -13.64
C ILE A 62 3.52 -6.15 -14.88
N ASN A 63 3.57 -7.49 -14.91
CA ASN A 63 2.87 -8.27 -15.94
C ASN A 63 1.71 -8.99 -15.27
N TRP A 64 0.50 -8.44 -15.40
CA TRP A 64 -0.69 -9.01 -14.78
C TRP A 64 -0.92 -10.46 -15.17
N ILE A 65 -1.18 -11.32 -14.17
CA ILE A 65 -1.48 -12.74 -14.34
C ILE A 65 -2.92 -12.99 -13.92
N ASP A 66 -3.69 -13.64 -14.77
CA ASP A 66 -5.05 -14.05 -14.45
C ASP A 66 -5.04 -15.40 -13.72
N LYS A 67 -4.76 -15.33 -12.41
CA LYS A 67 -4.74 -16.46 -11.48
C LYS A 67 -5.16 -15.97 -10.10
N THR A 68 -5.76 -16.85 -9.29
CA THR A 68 -5.94 -16.62 -7.85
C THR A 68 -4.89 -17.41 -7.09
N VAL A 69 -4.14 -16.76 -6.20
CA VAL A 69 -3.13 -17.40 -5.34
C VAL A 69 -3.47 -17.33 -3.86
N ILE A 70 -4.34 -16.40 -3.43
CA ILE A 70 -4.83 -16.32 -2.06
C ILE A 70 -6.14 -17.12 -1.96
N ASN A 71 -6.11 -18.16 -1.15
CA ASN A 71 -7.19 -19.11 -0.92
C ASN A 71 -7.14 -19.70 0.50
N ASP A 72 -7.94 -20.75 0.77
CA ASP A 72 -8.02 -21.41 2.08
C ASP A 72 -6.69 -22.06 2.55
N GLU A 73 -5.75 -22.32 1.64
CA GLU A 73 -4.43 -22.86 1.98
C GLU A 73 -3.42 -21.76 2.36
N THR A 74 -3.75 -20.47 2.11
CA THR A 74 -2.87 -19.32 2.40
C THR A 74 -2.30 -19.29 3.82
N PRO A 75 -3.07 -19.60 4.89
CA PRO A 75 -2.52 -19.63 6.25
C PRO A 75 -1.32 -20.59 6.39
N SER A 76 -1.36 -21.74 5.70
CA SER A 76 -0.27 -22.73 5.71
C SER A 76 1.01 -22.27 4.99
N ILE A 77 0.91 -21.21 4.18
CA ILE A 77 2.04 -20.55 3.52
C ILE A 77 2.55 -19.39 4.39
N ILE A 78 1.65 -18.57 4.92
CA ILE A 78 1.98 -17.36 5.68
C ILE A 78 2.68 -17.69 7.00
N GLU A 79 2.20 -18.67 7.77
CA GLU A 79 2.80 -18.99 9.07
C GLU A 79 4.28 -19.41 8.95
N PRO A 80 4.66 -20.39 8.10
CA PRO A 80 6.06 -20.72 7.88
C PRO A 80 6.87 -19.57 7.30
N MET A 81 6.29 -18.76 6.42
CA MET A 81 6.95 -17.58 5.86
C MET A 81 7.33 -16.57 6.96
N LEU A 82 6.40 -16.24 7.86
CA LEU A 82 6.66 -15.34 8.99
C LEU A 82 7.74 -15.88 9.92
N MET A 83 7.68 -17.18 10.24
CA MET A 83 8.71 -17.84 11.05
C MET A 83 10.09 -17.80 10.38
N ALA A 84 10.16 -18.06 9.07
CA ALA A 84 11.41 -17.94 8.30
C ALA A 84 11.90 -16.49 8.19
N ALA A 85 10.98 -15.52 8.24
CA ALA A 85 11.27 -14.10 8.36
C ALA A 85 11.62 -13.68 9.80
N GLY A 86 11.69 -14.61 10.77
CA GLY A 86 11.97 -14.34 12.18
C GLY A 86 10.90 -13.50 12.89
N ILE A 87 9.67 -13.50 12.37
CA ILE A 87 8.52 -12.80 12.93
C ILE A 87 7.68 -13.80 13.72
N THR A 88 7.56 -13.58 15.02
CA THR A 88 6.75 -14.42 15.91
C THR A 88 5.48 -13.72 16.40
N ASP A 89 5.33 -12.41 16.15
CA ASP A 89 4.21 -11.63 16.65
C ASP A 89 3.91 -10.42 15.75
N LEU A 90 2.88 -10.54 14.90
CA LEU A 90 2.41 -9.47 14.03
C LEU A 90 1.65 -8.36 14.76
N ARG A 91 1.32 -8.49 16.04
CA ARG A 91 0.67 -7.39 16.79
C ARG A 91 1.57 -6.16 16.90
N GLN A 92 2.88 -6.36 16.75
CA GLN A 92 3.90 -5.32 16.77
C GLN A 92 3.92 -4.46 15.48
N SER A 93 3.21 -4.88 14.43
CA SER A 93 3.15 -4.18 13.15
C SER A 93 2.25 -2.95 13.13
N LYS A 94 1.50 -2.71 14.23
CA LYS A 94 0.59 -1.58 14.38
C LYS A 94 1.26 -0.25 14.07
N ALA A 95 0.59 0.59 13.28
CA ALA A 95 1.06 1.91 12.84
C ALA A 95 2.45 1.93 12.16
N GLN A 96 2.94 0.78 11.69
CA GLN A 96 4.25 0.64 11.04
C GLN A 96 4.13 0.00 9.65
N CYS A 97 3.03 0.27 8.94
CA CYS A 97 2.69 -0.36 7.65
C CYS A 97 3.83 -0.32 6.63
N LEU A 98 4.48 0.82 6.42
CA LEU A 98 5.59 0.94 5.46
C LEU A 98 6.75 0.01 5.81
N LYS A 99 7.17 0.02 7.08
CA LYS A 99 8.32 -0.75 7.56
C LYS A 99 8.10 -2.25 7.37
N TRP A 100 6.95 -2.73 7.83
CA TRP A 100 6.63 -4.15 7.84
C TRP A 100 6.35 -4.67 6.44
N SER A 101 5.55 -3.93 5.66
CA SER A 101 5.25 -4.31 4.27
C SER A 101 6.54 -4.33 3.43
N ALA A 102 7.41 -3.31 3.53
CA ALA A 102 8.68 -3.29 2.81
C ALA A 102 9.60 -4.46 3.20
N TYR A 103 9.71 -4.77 4.50
CA TYR A 103 10.50 -5.91 4.98
C TYR A 103 9.96 -7.25 4.45
N LEU A 104 8.64 -7.41 4.37
CA LEU A 104 7.98 -8.66 4.02
C LEU A 104 7.92 -8.95 2.52
N VAL A 105 8.04 -7.93 1.64
CA VAL A 105 8.03 -8.11 0.16
C VAL A 105 8.88 -9.30 -0.31
N PRO A 106 10.19 -9.39 0.00
CA PRO A 106 11.01 -10.50 -0.48
C PRO A 106 10.62 -11.85 0.14
N HIS A 107 9.98 -11.89 1.30
CA HIS A 107 9.50 -13.11 1.93
C HIS A 107 8.21 -13.61 1.27
N VAL A 108 7.29 -12.68 0.98
CA VAL A 108 6.06 -12.98 0.24
C VAL A 108 6.39 -13.51 -1.15
N GLU A 109 7.29 -12.83 -1.88
CA GLU A 109 7.67 -13.26 -3.23
C GLU A 109 8.23 -14.70 -3.25
N ARG A 110 9.12 -15.02 -2.30
CA ARG A 110 9.66 -16.38 -2.16
C ARG A 110 8.60 -17.41 -1.76
N ALA A 111 7.69 -17.06 -0.86
CA ALA A 111 6.70 -17.99 -0.33
C ALA A 111 5.60 -18.33 -1.34
N PHE A 112 5.14 -17.34 -2.10
CA PHE A 112 4.10 -17.52 -3.11
C PHE A 112 4.64 -17.88 -4.49
N GLY A 113 5.94 -17.70 -4.74
CA GLY A 113 6.57 -17.95 -6.04
C GLY A 113 6.04 -17.05 -7.16
N ILE A 114 5.52 -15.88 -6.78
CA ILE A 114 5.01 -14.84 -7.68
C ILE A 114 5.55 -13.51 -7.19
N ARG A 115 5.78 -12.59 -8.12
CA ARG A 115 6.36 -11.31 -7.77
C ARG A 115 5.42 -10.51 -6.86
N ALA A 116 6.03 -9.84 -5.89
CA ALA A 116 5.35 -9.06 -4.87
C ALA A 116 5.87 -7.62 -4.90
N ILE A 117 4.95 -6.66 -4.86
CA ILE A 117 5.27 -5.23 -5.01
C ILE A 117 4.77 -4.48 -3.78
N LEU A 118 5.68 -3.75 -3.12
CA LEU A 118 5.28 -2.78 -2.10
C LEU A 118 4.34 -1.76 -2.73
N THR A 119 3.16 -1.59 -2.14
CA THR A 119 2.14 -0.66 -2.62
C THR A 119 1.78 0.28 -1.50
N ILE A 120 1.76 1.58 -1.79
CA ILE A 120 1.47 2.63 -0.83
C ILE A 120 0.40 3.54 -1.43
N GLY A 121 -0.58 3.93 -0.63
CA GLY A 121 -1.63 4.80 -1.12
C GLY A 121 -2.75 5.06 -0.13
N GLN A 122 -3.95 5.21 -0.68
CA GLN A 122 -5.14 5.55 0.10
C GLN A 122 -5.82 4.29 0.63
N LEU A 123 -6.50 4.46 1.76
CA LEU A 123 -7.42 3.48 2.31
C LEU A 123 -8.70 4.19 2.67
N TRP A 124 -9.81 3.69 2.14
CA TRP A 124 -11.13 4.23 2.39
C TRP A 124 -11.96 3.22 3.16
N ARG A 125 -12.90 3.72 3.96
CA ARG A 125 -14.00 2.96 4.54
C ARG A 125 -15.29 3.55 4.00
N GLU A 126 -15.93 2.86 3.08
CA GLU A 126 -17.04 3.37 2.28
C GLU A 126 -16.66 4.69 1.59
N ASN A 127 -17.26 5.81 2.00
CA ASN A 127 -16.96 7.13 1.47
C ASN A 127 -16.07 7.95 2.42
N ASP A 128 -15.69 7.40 3.58
CA ASP A 128 -14.82 8.06 4.55
C ASP A 128 -13.36 7.68 4.28
N PRO A 129 -12.45 8.64 4.06
CA PRO A 129 -11.03 8.34 3.98
C PRO A 129 -10.48 7.96 5.36
N LEU A 130 -9.80 6.81 5.47
CA LEU A 130 -8.97 6.47 6.63
C LEU A 130 -7.55 7.02 6.44
N PHE A 131 -7.01 6.86 5.23
CA PHE A 131 -5.76 7.45 4.78
C PHE A 131 -5.99 8.03 3.40
N ASN A 132 -5.69 9.31 3.21
CA ASN A 132 -6.00 10.02 1.96
C ASN A 132 -4.87 10.96 1.56
N PRO A 133 -3.72 10.40 1.16
CA PRO A 133 -2.62 11.17 0.62
C PRO A 133 -2.99 11.73 -0.76
N THR A 134 -2.48 12.91 -1.10
CA THR A 134 -2.51 13.44 -2.47
C THR A 134 -1.26 13.05 -3.25
N TRP A 135 -1.32 13.15 -4.58
CA TRP A 135 -0.16 12.93 -5.45
C TRP A 135 0.97 13.91 -5.16
N GLU A 136 0.63 15.19 -4.91
CA GLU A 136 1.60 16.22 -4.52
C GLU A 136 2.27 15.89 -3.19
N GLN A 137 1.54 15.31 -2.24
CA GLN A 137 2.13 14.84 -0.98
C GLN A 137 3.17 13.74 -1.24
N PHE A 138 2.88 12.77 -2.11
CA PHE A 138 3.88 11.74 -2.45
C PHE A 138 5.06 12.28 -3.25
N HIS A 139 4.85 13.24 -4.15
CA HIS A 139 5.93 13.92 -4.85
C HIS A 139 6.84 14.68 -3.85
N ARG A 140 6.24 15.42 -2.91
CA ARG A 140 6.98 16.10 -1.83
C ARG A 140 7.76 15.10 -0.98
N LEU A 141 7.12 14.01 -0.54
CA LEU A 141 7.76 12.99 0.28
C LEU A 141 8.90 12.28 -0.48
N HIS A 142 8.76 12.08 -1.78
CA HIS A 142 9.87 11.63 -2.61
C HIS A 142 11.01 12.64 -2.59
N GLU A 143 10.73 13.92 -2.86
CA GLU A 143 11.74 14.99 -2.96
C GLU A 143 12.46 15.30 -1.64
N GLU A 144 11.72 15.37 -0.55
CA GLU A 144 12.19 15.97 0.70
C GLU A 144 12.26 14.96 1.85
N GLY A 145 11.59 13.80 1.72
CA GLY A 145 11.33 12.91 2.84
C GLY A 145 10.34 13.51 3.85
N PHE A 146 10.26 12.87 5.02
CA PHE A 146 9.55 13.44 6.16
C PHE A 146 10.36 14.53 6.86
N SER A 147 9.68 15.58 7.28
CA SER A 147 10.20 16.57 8.24
C SER A 147 9.86 16.17 9.67
N LEU A 148 10.46 16.84 10.66
CA LEU A 148 10.04 16.66 12.06
C LEU A 148 8.62 17.20 12.32
N GLU A 149 8.16 18.17 11.52
CA GLU A 149 6.82 18.75 11.66
C GLU A 149 5.72 17.76 11.25
N ASP A 150 6.02 16.88 10.28
CA ASP A 150 5.12 15.79 9.87
C ASP A 150 4.81 14.82 11.03
N PHE A 151 5.64 14.80 12.08
CA PHE A 151 5.46 13.98 13.29
C PHE A 151 5.01 14.76 14.53
N GLY A 152 4.83 16.08 14.45
CA GLY A 152 4.58 16.97 15.60
C GLY A 152 3.14 16.93 16.16
N LYS A 153 2.81 17.83 17.11
CA LYS A 153 1.56 17.83 17.93
C LYS A 153 0.22 17.85 17.14
N ASN A 154 0.24 18.17 15.85
CA ASN A 154 -0.92 18.11 14.95
C ASN A 154 -0.77 17.07 13.82
N GLY A 155 0.37 16.37 13.75
CA GLY A 155 0.71 15.39 12.73
C GLY A 155 0.08 14.05 13.06
N THR A 156 -0.81 13.57 12.20
CA THR A 156 -1.52 12.28 12.34
C THR A 156 -0.62 11.07 12.06
N GLY A 157 0.70 11.23 12.09
CA GLY A 157 1.65 10.26 11.55
C GLY A 157 1.57 10.20 10.03
N PHE A 158 1.80 9.01 9.46
CA PHE A 158 1.72 8.76 8.02
C PHE A 158 0.26 8.88 7.55
N ASN A 159 -0.06 9.88 6.70
CA ASN A 159 -1.36 9.95 6.01
C ASN A 159 -1.40 9.02 4.78
N PHE A 160 -0.90 7.79 4.91
CA PHE A 160 -0.99 6.76 3.88
C PHE A 160 -1.01 5.38 4.54
N HIS A 161 -1.44 4.39 3.77
CA HIS A 161 -1.28 2.99 4.16
C HIS A 161 -0.36 2.26 3.19
N ALA A 162 0.28 1.18 3.65
CA ALA A 162 1.19 0.38 2.84
C ALA A 162 0.89 -1.12 2.99
N TRP A 163 0.79 -1.80 1.86
CA TRP A 163 0.47 -3.23 1.74
C TRP A 163 1.32 -3.85 0.62
N ILE A 164 1.11 -5.14 0.35
CA ILE A 164 1.82 -5.86 -0.71
C ILE A 164 0.81 -6.27 -1.78
N THR A 165 1.10 -5.95 -3.04
CA THR A 165 0.30 -6.37 -4.20
C THR A 165 1.04 -7.44 -4.98
N LEU A 166 0.35 -8.50 -5.37
CA LEU A 166 0.88 -9.59 -6.20
C LEU A 166 0.58 -9.32 -7.68
N GLU A 167 1.31 -9.96 -8.60
CA GLU A 167 1.04 -9.83 -10.05
C GLU A 167 -0.35 -10.35 -10.47
N THR A 168 -1.09 -11.00 -9.58
CA THR A 168 -2.50 -11.35 -9.79
C THR A 168 -3.46 -10.18 -9.53
N GLY A 169 -2.99 -9.09 -8.92
CA GLY A 169 -3.82 -8.01 -8.40
C GLY A 169 -4.44 -8.30 -7.04
N GLU A 170 -4.19 -9.48 -6.47
CA GLU A 170 -4.50 -9.77 -5.07
C GLU A 170 -3.52 -9.03 -4.14
N ILE A 171 -3.97 -8.71 -2.93
CA ILE A 171 -3.17 -8.02 -1.93
C ILE A 171 -2.97 -8.87 -0.67
N LEU A 172 -1.90 -8.57 0.05
CA LEU A 172 -1.66 -9.02 1.42
C LEU A 172 -1.40 -7.80 2.31
N ASP A 173 -2.08 -7.74 3.44
CA ASP A 173 -1.93 -6.70 4.44
C ASP A 173 -1.67 -7.30 5.82
N PHE A 174 -0.46 -7.04 6.32
CA PHE A 174 0.07 -7.56 7.57
C PHE A 174 -0.13 -6.61 8.76
N THR A 175 -0.69 -5.43 8.52
CA THR A 175 -0.61 -4.31 9.47
C THR A 175 -1.93 -3.64 9.78
N LEU A 176 -2.91 -3.70 8.87
CA LEU A 176 -4.17 -2.99 9.04
C LEU A 176 -4.96 -3.50 10.25
N LEU A 177 -5.14 -4.81 10.41
CA LEU A 177 -5.91 -5.35 11.53
C LEU A 177 -5.23 -5.11 12.87
N SER A 178 -3.91 -5.21 12.97
CA SER A 178 -3.16 -4.82 14.16
C SER A 178 -3.34 -3.33 14.50
N SER A 179 -3.39 -2.46 13.49
CA SER A 179 -3.60 -1.02 13.67
C SER A 179 -5.05 -0.68 14.08
N LEU A 180 -6.03 -1.34 13.47
CA LEU A 180 -7.45 -1.19 13.83
C LEU A 180 -7.74 -1.74 15.23
N ALA A 181 -7.10 -2.84 15.62
CA ALA A 181 -7.19 -3.42 16.96
C ALA A 181 -6.66 -2.47 18.05
N ASP A 182 -5.60 -1.72 17.76
CA ASP A 182 -5.06 -0.72 18.68
C ASP A 182 -5.95 0.53 18.75
N ALA A 183 -6.41 1.03 17.59
CA ALA A 183 -7.22 2.23 17.51
C ALA A 183 -8.66 2.05 18.05
N VAL A 184 -9.28 0.88 17.83
CA VAL A 184 -10.65 0.58 18.29
C VAL A 184 -10.71 -0.83 18.91
N PRO A 185 -10.12 -1.05 20.11
CA PRO A 185 -9.96 -2.38 20.70
C PRO A 185 -11.27 -3.13 20.92
N LYS A 186 -12.34 -2.41 21.26
CA LYS A 186 -13.68 -3.02 21.47
C LYS A 186 -14.25 -3.68 20.22
N LYS A 187 -13.84 -3.23 19.02
CA LYS A 187 -14.36 -3.74 17.74
C LYS A 187 -13.40 -4.72 17.08
N TRP A 188 -12.09 -4.48 17.20
CA TRP A 188 -11.07 -5.19 16.42
C TRP A 188 -10.03 -5.91 17.28
N GLY A 189 -10.12 -5.86 18.61
CA GLY A 189 -9.08 -6.37 19.51
C GLY A 189 -8.71 -7.84 19.27
N GLU A 190 -9.68 -8.69 18.97
CA GLU A 190 -9.46 -10.12 18.67
C GLU A 190 -8.77 -10.36 17.32
N MET A 191 -8.75 -9.36 16.45
CA MET A 191 -8.13 -9.41 15.13
C MET A 191 -6.67 -8.94 15.13
N ALA A 192 -6.11 -8.59 16.30
CA ALA A 192 -4.75 -8.13 16.41
C ALA A 192 -3.75 -9.22 15.96
N GLY A 193 -2.85 -8.88 15.04
CA GLY A 193 -1.88 -9.82 14.48
C GLY A 193 -2.39 -10.68 13.33
N THR A 194 -3.65 -10.52 12.91
CA THR A 194 -4.21 -11.22 11.76
C THR A 194 -3.77 -10.57 10.44
N VAL A 195 -3.39 -11.40 9.48
CA VAL A 195 -3.13 -11.00 8.09
C VAL A 195 -4.42 -11.11 7.29
N VAL A 196 -4.67 -10.14 6.41
CA VAL A 196 -5.76 -10.22 5.43
C VAL A 196 -5.20 -10.27 4.03
N GLY A 197 -5.89 -10.96 3.14
CA GLY A 197 -5.53 -10.97 1.72
C GLY A 197 -6.64 -11.49 0.83
N GLY A 198 -6.47 -11.25 -0.47
CA GLY A 198 -7.41 -11.59 -1.53
C GLY A 198 -7.52 -10.45 -2.54
N TYR A 199 -8.56 -10.45 -3.37
CA TYR A 199 -8.83 -9.29 -4.21
C TYR A 199 -9.24 -8.07 -3.36
N PRO A 200 -8.78 -6.86 -3.68
CA PRO A 200 -8.98 -5.64 -2.87
C PRO A 200 -10.42 -5.38 -2.42
N GLU A 201 -11.40 -5.69 -3.28
CA GLU A 201 -12.83 -5.53 -3.00
C GLU A 201 -13.40 -6.59 -2.03
N GLU A 202 -12.65 -7.67 -1.76
CA GLU A 202 -13.07 -8.80 -0.94
C GLU A 202 -12.33 -8.87 0.42
N VAL A 203 -11.14 -8.25 0.52
CA VAL A 203 -10.22 -8.42 1.67
C VAL A 203 -10.83 -7.96 3.00
N ILE A 204 -11.34 -6.72 3.07
CA ILE A 204 -12.11 -6.25 4.22
C ILE A 204 -13.34 -5.55 3.69
N LYS A 205 -14.51 -6.07 4.06
CA LYS A 205 -15.79 -5.50 3.65
C LYS A 205 -15.84 -3.99 3.96
N HIS A 206 -16.37 -3.22 3.03
CA HIS A 206 -16.48 -1.77 3.10
C HIS A 206 -15.14 -1.01 3.07
N HIS A 207 -13.99 -1.67 2.92
CA HIS A 207 -12.71 -1.00 2.77
C HIS A 207 -12.23 -1.06 1.32
N GLN A 208 -11.50 -0.04 0.90
CA GLN A 208 -11.02 0.08 -0.48
C GLN A 208 -9.59 0.59 -0.49
N TYR A 209 -8.73 -0.16 -1.18
CA TYR A 209 -7.32 0.13 -1.36
C TYR A 209 -7.11 0.86 -2.67
N VAL A 210 -6.45 2.01 -2.63
CA VAL A 210 -6.17 2.82 -3.82
C VAL A 210 -4.66 2.97 -3.95
N PRO A 211 -4.00 2.25 -4.87
CA PRO A 211 -2.56 2.39 -5.07
C PRO A 211 -2.22 3.79 -5.59
N MET A 212 -1.12 4.36 -5.11
CA MET A 212 -0.64 5.68 -5.53
C MET A 212 0.87 5.71 -5.78
N VAL A 213 1.69 5.09 -4.93
CA VAL A 213 3.12 4.91 -5.20
C VAL A 213 3.56 3.48 -4.93
N LEU A 214 4.54 3.03 -5.71
CA LEU A 214 4.91 1.62 -5.79
C LEU A 214 6.40 1.39 -5.54
N GLY A 215 6.72 0.17 -5.16
CA GLY A 215 8.08 -0.35 -5.18
C GLY A 215 8.93 0.03 -3.97
N LEU A 216 9.98 -0.76 -3.77
CA LEU A 216 10.93 -0.56 -2.68
C LEU A 216 11.82 0.66 -2.91
N ASP A 217 12.08 1.06 -4.16
CA ASP A 217 12.94 2.21 -4.45
C ASP A 217 12.36 3.53 -3.91
N PHE A 218 11.05 3.74 -4.09
CA PHE A 218 10.34 4.88 -3.48
C PHE A 218 10.52 4.86 -1.95
N ALA A 219 10.28 3.71 -1.31
CA ALA A 219 10.39 3.56 0.14
C ALA A 219 11.83 3.80 0.64
N HIS A 220 12.84 3.31 -0.07
CA HIS A 220 14.24 3.54 0.25
C HIS A 220 14.63 5.01 0.09
N THR A 221 14.15 5.68 -0.95
CA THR A 221 14.37 7.11 -1.18
C THR A 221 13.74 7.93 -0.04
N LEU A 222 12.49 7.65 0.29
CA LEU A 222 11.77 8.26 1.42
C LEU A 222 12.54 8.07 2.74
N ASN A 223 13.02 6.84 3.02
CA ASN A 223 13.80 6.54 4.22
C ASN A 223 15.12 7.31 4.27
N LYS A 224 15.87 7.39 3.17
CA LYS A 224 17.16 8.11 3.10
C LYS A 224 17.01 9.61 3.32
N ARG A 225 15.89 10.19 2.90
CA ARG A 225 15.61 11.63 2.99
C ARG A 225 14.93 12.01 4.31
N SER A 226 14.47 11.04 5.09
CA SER A 226 13.79 11.28 6.37
C SER A 226 14.78 11.28 7.55
N PRO A 227 14.54 12.06 8.61
CA PRO A 227 15.38 12.10 9.82
C PRO A 227 15.17 10.88 10.72
N VAL A 228 14.25 9.97 10.35
CA VAL A 228 13.90 8.79 11.12
C VAL A 228 14.01 7.54 10.26
N ALA A 229 14.40 6.43 10.88
CA ALA A 229 14.40 5.13 10.21
C ALA A 229 12.96 4.64 10.01
N LEU A 230 12.52 4.61 8.75
CA LEU A 230 11.20 4.18 8.32
C LEU A 230 11.19 2.70 7.93
N LEU A 231 12.32 2.16 7.51
CA LEU A 231 12.47 0.78 7.05
C LEU A 231 13.23 -0.08 8.05
N ALA A 232 13.02 -1.39 7.94
CA ALA A 232 13.75 -2.40 8.69
C ALA A 232 14.77 -3.07 7.77
N GLU A 233 16.01 -3.16 8.21
CA GLU A 233 17.06 -3.95 7.54
C GLU A 233 17.11 -5.38 8.09
N SER A 234 16.63 -5.56 9.33
CA SER A 234 16.58 -6.84 10.02
C SER A 234 15.31 -6.96 10.88
N THR A 235 15.04 -8.19 11.33
CA THR A 235 13.96 -8.46 12.29
C THR A 235 14.07 -7.65 13.58
N HIS A 236 15.29 -7.30 13.99
CA HIS A 236 15.54 -6.50 15.19
C HIS A 236 15.03 -5.05 15.04
N ASP A 237 14.79 -4.57 13.83
CA ASP A 237 14.35 -3.20 13.56
C ASP A 237 12.83 -3.06 13.48
N LEU A 238 12.12 -4.16 13.20
CA LEU A 238 10.66 -4.22 13.12
C LEU A 238 9.93 -3.71 14.38
N PRO A 239 10.34 -4.08 15.61
CA PRO A 239 9.68 -3.58 16.82
C PRO A 239 10.06 -2.15 17.19
N LYS A 240 11.16 -1.61 16.64
CA LYS A 240 11.67 -0.29 17.03
C LYS A 240 10.78 0.78 16.45
N LEU A 241 10.06 1.53 17.28
CA LEU A 241 9.35 2.71 16.82
C LEU A 241 10.37 3.78 16.37
N PRO A 242 10.08 4.55 15.30
CA PRO A 242 10.83 5.74 14.97
C PRO A 242 10.92 6.65 16.22
N MET A 243 12.13 7.09 16.59
CA MET A 243 12.48 7.58 17.93
C MET A 243 11.79 8.88 18.43
N PHE A 244 10.72 9.35 17.79
CA PHE A 244 9.99 10.57 18.18
C PHE A 244 8.59 10.34 18.77
N VAL A 245 8.07 9.11 18.75
CA VAL A 245 6.75 8.81 19.38
C VAL A 245 6.84 8.82 20.92
N ALA A 246 8.03 8.79 21.51
CA ALA A 246 8.22 8.70 22.97
C ALA A 246 8.46 10.05 23.69
N ALA A 247 8.51 11.18 22.98
CA ALA A 247 8.91 12.47 23.56
C ALA A 247 7.79 13.54 23.61
N VAL A 248 6.52 13.13 23.49
CA VAL A 248 5.38 14.02 23.77
C VAL A 248 4.64 13.45 24.98
N PRO A 249 4.67 14.11 26.16
CA PRO A 249 3.84 13.71 27.28
C PRO A 249 2.37 13.83 26.87
N ILE A 250 1.59 12.80 27.21
CA ILE A 250 0.12 12.78 27.14
C ILE A 250 -0.44 13.97 27.95
#